data_AF-A0A117S1S4-F1
#
_entry.id   AF-A0A117S1S4-F1
#
_cell.length_a   1.000
_cell.length_b   1.000
_cell.length_c   1.000
_cell.angle_alpha   90.00
_cell.angle_beta   90.00
_cell.angle_gamma   90.00
#
_symmetry.space_group_name_H-M   'P 1'
#
loop_
_entity.id
_entity.type
_entity.pdbx_description
1 polymer ?
#
loop_
_entity_poly.entity_id
_entity_poly.type
_entity_poly.pdbx_seq_one_letter_code
_entity_poly.pdbx_strand_id
1 'polypeptide(L)'
;MKRVLIRSGKSPFRVATPAEFIQQDLIGTNTGNLLFSDSAHKMLSTPNTEVTSNGIRTDPSAERAAEINEQYDVFVVPLANAFRPTFQTSLDRLSKLIEQLTIPVVVFGVGAQAPADYDTEWLTPMETSVKRFASAVLDRSASIGVRGELTAGYLNGLGFRDVDIIGCPSMFLYGATFPAIRAAELTADSRIALSLSPDAIPVGDISGIARHAWERYPHLTYYAQNLTDAELLLWGDTTPESGFEDPFPLQLSHALLRENKVRMPLDPATWIDELRGYDFAYGTRIHGNIAALLAGTPAVVLTHDSRTLELCRYFDIPHRPLTDLPADTDPRELYEAADFSPMLKGHGERFERITAFLTRNGLDNAYQHGDGGAAHDARVASLDLPASMPVWDGSDDGQMRYRMSRLRELITAAETKAQKQAKKAGEETGKLRARLTAAERHAIETAEQLDAVRQELAAAHKQLAAVERRVGGIERRLLVRLGPAIRRRTRKLADSRDRKG
;
A
#
# COMPACT_ATOMS: atom_id res chain seq x y z
N MET A 1 3.73 -18.97 32.12
CA MET A 1 3.96 -18.97 30.66
C MET A 1 3.94 -17.52 30.19
N LYS A 2 4.86 -17.14 29.30
CA LYS A 2 4.93 -15.81 28.70
C LYS A 2 3.87 -15.68 27.60
N ARG A 3 2.99 -14.70 27.70
CA ARG A 3 1.88 -14.44 26.78
C ARG A 3 2.34 -13.50 25.67
N VAL A 4 2.45 -14.03 24.47
CA VAL A 4 2.96 -13.32 23.28
C VAL A 4 1.79 -12.94 22.39
N LEU A 5 1.55 -11.64 22.25
CA LEU A 5 0.63 -11.14 21.22
C LEU A 5 1.39 -11.02 19.90
N ILE A 6 0.80 -11.48 18.80
CA ILE A 6 1.42 -11.35 17.47
C ILE A 6 0.46 -10.72 16.46
N ARG A 7 0.98 -9.74 15.71
CA ARG A 7 0.27 -9.15 14.57
C ARG A 7 0.17 -10.15 13.42
N SER A 8 -0.96 -10.84 13.34
CA SER A 8 -1.24 -11.87 12.33
C SER A 8 -2.74 -12.02 12.13
N GLY A 9 -3.16 -12.37 10.92
CA GLY A 9 -4.59 -12.45 10.60
C GLY A 9 -5.28 -13.67 11.18
N LYS A 10 -4.56 -14.78 11.33
CA LYS A 10 -5.00 -15.97 12.04
C LYS A 10 -3.85 -16.63 12.78
N SER A 11 -4.20 -17.51 13.72
CA SER A 11 -3.25 -18.48 14.27
C SER A 11 -3.06 -19.61 13.24
N PRO A 12 -1.87 -20.22 13.13
CA PRO A 12 -1.66 -21.44 12.35
C PRO A 12 -2.60 -22.58 12.77
N PHE A 13 -3.10 -22.53 14.01
CA PHE A 13 -4.01 -23.53 14.56
C PHE A 13 -5.50 -23.23 14.32
N ARG A 14 -5.80 -22.10 13.66
CA ARG A 14 -7.18 -21.76 13.27
C ARG A 14 -7.43 -22.26 11.85
N VAL A 15 -8.21 -23.34 11.76
CA VAL A 15 -8.80 -23.79 10.49
C VAL A 15 -9.93 -22.81 10.13
N ALA A 16 -9.78 -22.08 9.03
CA ALA A 16 -10.76 -21.11 8.56
C ALA A 16 -11.45 -21.63 7.29
N THR A 17 -12.77 -21.48 7.24
CA THR A 17 -13.52 -21.73 5.99
C THR A 17 -13.18 -20.65 4.93
N PRO A 18 -13.40 -20.91 3.62
CA PRO A 18 -13.23 -19.90 2.59
C PRO A 18 -14.03 -18.61 2.85
N ALA A 19 -15.26 -18.75 3.37
CA ALA A 19 -16.10 -17.62 3.76
C ALA A 19 -15.49 -16.79 4.88
N GLU A 20 -14.97 -17.42 5.95
CA GLU A 20 -14.31 -16.71 7.04
C GLU A 20 -13.01 -16.03 6.58
N PHE A 21 -12.24 -16.72 5.75
CA PHE A 21 -11.00 -16.22 5.17
C PHE A 21 -11.21 -14.89 4.46
N ILE A 22 -12.25 -14.80 3.64
CA ILE A 22 -12.63 -13.58 2.91
C ILE A 22 -13.29 -12.56 3.84
N GLN A 23 -14.31 -12.97 4.60
CA GLN A 23 -15.12 -12.05 5.43
C GLN A 23 -14.28 -11.29 6.46
N GLN A 24 -13.28 -11.95 7.04
CA GLN A 24 -12.45 -11.38 8.10
C GLN A 24 -11.13 -10.79 7.60
N ASP A 25 -10.83 -10.91 6.29
CA ASP A 25 -9.53 -10.57 5.69
C ASP A 25 -8.37 -11.15 6.52
N LEU A 26 -8.32 -12.49 6.62
CA LEU A 26 -7.31 -13.20 7.41
C LEU A 26 -5.89 -13.07 6.84
N ILE A 27 -5.76 -12.48 5.64
CA ILE A 27 -4.49 -12.34 4.93
C ILE A 27 -4.02 -10.90 4.81
N GLY A 28 -4.84 -9.91 5.17
CA GLY A 28 -4.45 -8.51 5.07
C GLY A 28 -4.15 -8.16 3.64
N THR A 29 -5.10 -8.48 2.77
CA THR A 29 -5.09 -8.36 1.32
C THR A 29 -4.13 -9.28 0.56
N ASN A 30 -3.19 -9.99 1.21
CA ASN A 30 -2.23 -10.86 0.50
C ASN A 30 -1.84 -12.13 1.28
N THR A 31 -2.03 -13.32 0.69
CA THR A 31 -1.79 -14.61 1.37
C THR A 31 -0.33 -14.86 1.76
N GLY A 32 0.62 -14.19 1.10
CA GLY A 32 2.04 -14.20 1.50
C GLY A 32 2.27 -13.68 2.92
N ASN A 33 1.32 -12.90 3.47
CA ASN A 33 1.39 -12.47 4.87
C ASN A 33 1.27 -13.63 5.86
N LEU A 34 0.57 -14.72 5.49
CA LEU A 34 0.43 -15.89 6.33
C LEU A 34 1.78 -16.62 6.49
N LEU A 35 2.62 -16.69 5.46
CA LEU A 35 3.91 -17.39 5.54
C LEU A 35 4.84 -16.80 6.60
N PHE A 36 5.00 -15.48 6.63
CA PHE A 36 5.89 -14.87 7.62
C PHE A 36 5.25 -14.79 9.00
N SER A 37 3.92 -14.70 9.11
CA SER A 37 3.27 -14.77 10.41
C SER A 37 3.32 -16.17 11.00
N ASP A 38 3.10 -17.21 10.20
CA ASP A 38 3.11 -18.60 10.66
C ASP A 38 4.53 -19.01 11.06
N SER A 39 5.54 -18.60 10.30
CA SER A 39 6.94 -18.77 10.73
C SER A 39 7.21 -18.06 12.05
N ALA A 40 6.73 -16.83 12.25
CA ALA A 40 6.87 -16.14 13.52
C ALA A 40 6.11 -16.83 14.68
N HIS A 41 4.91 -17.36 14.45
CA HIS A 41 4.19 -18.19 15.42
C HIS A 41 5.01 -19.43 15.79
N LYS A 42 5.52 -20.16 14.80
CA LYS A 42 6.37 -21.34 15.03
C LYS A 42 7.61 -21.00 15.83
N MET A 43 8.33 -19.95 15.42
CA MET A 43 9.53 -19.48 16.11
C MET A 43 9.28 -19.15 17.56
N LEU A 44 8.11 -18.59 17.90
CA LEU A 44 7.78 -18.17 19.26
C LEU A 44 6.99 -19.24 20.03
N SER A 45 6.76 -20.41 19.45
CA SER A 45 6.09 -21.54 20.10
C SER A 45 7.11 -22.37 20.88
N THR A 46 7.17 -22.14 22.19
CA THR A 46 7.96 -22.91 23.17
C THR A 46 7.05 -23.46 24.28
N PRO A 47 7.51 -24.44 25.10
CA PRO A 47 6.76 -24.93 26.25
C PRO A 47 6.38 -23.85 27.28
N ASN A 48 7.08 -22.72 27.28
CA ASN A 48 6.88 -21.64 28.25
C ASN A 48 6.13 -20.44 27.68
N THR A 49 5.67 -20.49 26.43
CA THR A 49 5.02 -19.37 25.74
C THR A 49 3.61 -19.74 25.26
N GLU A 50 2.71 -18.78 25.32
CA GLU A 50 1.40 -18.83 24.68
C GLU A 50 1.36 -17.74 23.60
N VAL A 51 1.11 -18.11 22.34
CA VAL A 51 1.14 -17.18 21.21
C VAL A 51 -0.27 -16.94 20.67
N THR A 52 -0.70 -15.67 20.64
CA THR A 52 -2.06 -15.27 20.28
C THR A 52 -2.07 -14.25 19.16
N SER A 53 -2.86 -14.50 18.11
CA SER A 53 -3.10 -13.55 17.02
C SER A 53 -4.06 -12.43 17.44
N ASN A 54 -3.77 -11.17 17.08
CA ASN A 54 -4.68 -10.04 17.29
C ASN A 54 -5.44 -9.57 16.04
N GLY A 55 -5.30 -10.29 14.91
CA GLY A 55 -5.82 -9.84 13.63
C GLY A 55 -4.91 -8.83 12.92
N ILE A 56 -5.24 -8.48 11.68
CA ILE A 56 -4.39 -7.58 10.86
C ILE A 56 -4.73 -6.11 11.07
N ARG A 57 -5.99 -5.82 11.41
CA ARG A 57 -6.49 -4.46 11.62
C ARG A 57 -6.06 -3.96 12.99
N THR A 58 -5.32 -2.85 13.00
CA THR A 58 -4.94 -2.19 14.25
C THR A 58 -6.12 -1.42 14.82
N ASP A 59 -6.52 -1.72 16.05
CA ASP A 59 -7.35 -0.84 16.89
C ASP A 59 -6.44 0.00 17.81
N PRO A 60 -6.36 1.33 17.62
CA PRO A 60 -5.52 2.23 18.42
C PRO A 60 -6.27 2.82 19.63
N SER A 61 -7.41 2.26 20.03
CA SER A 61 -8.18 2.68 21.20
C SER A 61 -7.38 2.51 22.50
N ALA A 62 -7.65 3.37 23.49
CA ALA A 62 -7.02 3.27 24.81
C ALA A 62 -7.48 2.00 25.55
N GLU A 63 -8.73 1.59 25.33
CA GLU A 63 -9.28 0.34 25.87
C GLU A 63 -8.48 -0.86 25.36
N ARG A 64 -8.21 -0.92 24.05
CA ARG A 64 -7.40 -2.00 23.47
C ARG A 64 -5.96 -1.97 23.97
N ALA A 65 -5.36 -0.80 24.12
CA ALA A 65 -4.00 -0.69 24.66
C ALA A 65 -3.93 -1.19 26.12
N ALA A 66 -4.91 -0.82 26.95
CA ALA A 66 -5.01 -1.27 28.34
C ALA A 66 -5.18 -2.80 28.43
N GLU A 67 -6.07 -3.36 27.60
CA GLU A 67 -6.25 -4.81 27.50
C GLU A 67 -4.95 -5.52 27.12
N ILE A 68 -4.21 -4.99 26.14
CA ILE A 68 -2.94 -5.58 25.71
C ILE A 68 -1.91 -5.56 26.84
N ASN A 69 -1.79 -4.43 27.55
CA ASN A 69 -0.85 -4.27 28.67
C ASN A 69 -1.15 -5.21 29.85
N GLU A 70 -2.42 -5.55 30.08
CA GLU A 70 -2.83 -6.46 31.14
C GLU A 70 -2.65 -7.94 30.74
N GLN A 71 -3.00 -8.27 29.51
CA GLN A 71 -3.12 -9.66 29.06
C GLN A 71 -1.87 -10.25 28.42
N TYR A 72 -0.90 -9.44 28.01
CA TYR A 72 0.28 -9.91 27.28
C TYR A 72 1.57 -9.38 27.89
N ASP A 73 2.64 -10.13 27.67
CA ASP A 73 3.97 -9.80 28.21
C ASP A 73 4.89 -9.24 27.12
N VAL A 74 4.54 -9.41 25.85
CA VAL A 74 5.22 -8.83 24.69
C VAL A 74 4.29 -8.77 23.47
N PHE A 75 4.43 -7.74 22.65
CA PHE A 75 3.76 -7.64 21.35
C PHE A 75 4.78 -7.75 20.20
N VAL A 76 4.68 -8.83 19.42
CA VAL A 76 5.53 -9.06 18.24
C VAL A 76 4.78 -8.63 16.98
N VAL A 77 5.46 -7.87 16.12
CA VAL A 77 4.85 -7.23 14.96
C VAL A 77 5.60 -7.64 13.69
N PRO A 78 5.27 -8.79 13.09
CA PRO A 78 5.72 -9.12 11.75
C PRO A 78 5.10 -8.14 10.74
N LEU A 79 5.95 -7.52 9.92
CA LEU A 79 5.53 -6.61 8.86
C LEU A 79 6.11 -7.07 7.52
N ALA A 80 5.49 -6.63 6.43
CA ALA A 80 6.08 -6.74 5.10
C ALA A 80 6.70 -5.38 4.76
N ASN A 81 6.29 -4.80 3.64
CA ASN A 81 6.64 -3.48 3.14
C ASN A 81 5.81 -2.35 3.79
N ALA A 82 5.93 -2.16 5.11
CA ALA A 82 5.12 -1.17 5.83
C ALA A 82 5.51 0.28 5.51
N PHE A 83 6.74 0.56 5.06
CA PHE A 83 7.14 1.90 4.63
C PHE A 83 6.81 2.07 3.15
N ARG A 84 5.53 2.32 2.88
CA ARG A 84 4.97 2.66 1.57
C ARG A 84 3.80 3.63 1.71
N PRO A 85 3.60 4.61 0.80
CA PRO A 85 2.60 5.66 0.98
C PRO A 85 1.18 5.13 1.25
N THR A 86 0.78 4.06 0.55
CA THR A 86 -0.55 3.44 0.70
C THR A 86 -0.79 2.80 2.07
N PHE A 87 0.24 2.60 2.89
CA PHE A 87 0.14 2.04 4.24
C PHE A 87 0.29 3.09 5.35
N GLN A 88 0.53 4.35 5.03
CA GLN A 88 0.84 5.40 6.00
C GLN A 88 -0.21 5.50 7.13
N THR A 89 -1.51 5.50 6.79
CA THR A 89 -2.58 5.55 7.78
C THR A 89 -2.57 4.36 8.74
N SER A 90 -2.29 3.16 8.22
CA SER A 90 -2.18 1.94 9.04
C SER A 90 -0.95 1.98 9.93
N LEU A 91 0.16 2.53 9.43
CA LEU A 91 1.37 2.76 10.21
C LEU A 91 1.11 3.75 11.35
N ASP A 92 0.44 4.88 11.09
CA ASP A 92 0.12 5.89 12.11
C ASP A 92 -0.80 5.34 13.21
N ARG A 93 -1.76 4.48 12.84
CA ARG A 93 -2.60 3.76 13.83
C ARG A 93 -1.78 2.81 14.67
N LEU A 94 -0.84 2.07 14.05
CA LEU A 94 0.06 1.16 14.75
C LEU A 94 0.98 1.92 15.70
N SER A 95 1.58 3.02 15.27
CA SER A 95 2.38 3.91 16.14
C SER A 95 1.58 4.40 17.33
N LYS A 96 0.34 4.88 17.09
CA LYS A 96 -0.56 5.32 18.17
C LYS A 96 -0.85 4.22 19.19
N LEU A 97 -1.04 2.97 18.74
CA LEU A 97 -1.21 1.85 19.66
C LEU A 97 0.07 1.62 20.47
N ILE A 98 1.22 1.50 19.80
CA ILE A 98 2.53 1.20 20.42
C ILE A 98 2.89 2.23 21.48
N GLU A 99 2.68 3.52 21.21
CA GLU A 99 2.93 4.61 22.16
C GLU A 99 2.19 4.46 23.50
N GLN A 100 1.05 3.75 23.51
CA GLN A 100 0.23 3.50 24.70
C GLN A 100 0.59 2.18 25.41
N LEU A 101 1.44 1.34 24.82
CA LEU A 101 1.84 0.07 25.42
C LEU A 101 2.94 0.27 26.47
N THR A 102 2.88 -0.50 27.55
CA THR A 102 3.89 -0.55 28.62
C THR A 102 4.73 -1.82 28.56
N ILE A 103 4.40 -2.73 27.62
CA ILE A 103 5.11 -3.98 27.38
C ILE A 103 6.10 -3.83 26.22
N PRO A 104 7.11 -4.71 26.10
CA PRO A 104 8.01 -4.74 24.95
C PRO A 104 7.25 -4.90 23.62
N VAL A 105 7.77 -4.25 22.57
CA VAL A 105 7.22 -4.31 21.22
C VAL A 105 8.33 -4.63 20.22
N VAL A 106 8.28 -5.80 19.60
CA VAL A 106 9.36 -6.28 18.73
C VAL A 106 8.89 -6.31 17.28
N VAL A 107 9.44 -5.43 16.44
CA VAL A 107 9.17 -5.45 14.99
C VAL A 107 9.99 -6.54 14.34
N PHE A 108 9.29 -7.54 13.81
CA PHE A 108 9.91 -8.76 13.30
C PHE A 108 9.98 -8.77 11.78
N GLY A 109 10.85 -7.90 11.27
CA GLY A 109 11.06 -7.69 9.85
C GLY A 109 10.08 -6.65 9.32
N VAL A 110 10.60 -5.49 8.91
CA VAL A 110 9.87 -4.46 8.16
C VAL A 110 10.68 -4.04 6.94
N GLY A 111 9.99 -3.69 5.85
CA GLY A 111 10.59 -3.30 4.58
C GLY A 111 10.12 -1.93 4.09
N ALA A 112 11.01 -1.25 3.37
CA ALA A 112 10.71 -0.07 2.57
C ALA A 112 10.32 -0.43 1.14
N GLN A 113 9.46 0.39 0.53
CA GLN A 113 9.08 0.25 -0.88
C GLN A 113 9.45 1.51 -1.65
N ALA A 114 10.56 1.40 -2.38
CA ALA A 114 11.03 2.35 -3.39
C ALA A 114 10.90 1.74 -4.81
N PRO A 115 11.11 2.53 -5.88
CA PRO A 115 11.31 1.98 -7.22
C PRO A 115 12.54 1.06 -7.29
N ALA A 116 12.71 0.34 -8.40
CA ALA A 116 13.75 -0.69 -8.54
C ALA A 116 15.20 -0.17 -8.44
N ASP A 117 15.41 1.12 -8.68
CA ASP A 117 16.68 1.83 -8.53
C ASP A 117 17.02 2.22 -7.08
N TYR A 118 16.15 1.86 -6.13
CA TYR A 118 16.29 2.14 -4.70
C TYR A 118 16.22 3.63 -4.35
N ASP A 119 15.58 4.45 -5.18
CA ASP A 119 15.36 5.86 -4.86
C ASP A 119 14.40 6.03 -3.67
N THR A 120 14.98 6.31 -2.49
CA THR A 120 14.21 6.52 -1.26
C THR A 120 13.56 7.90 -1.16
N GLU A 121 13.80 8.83 -2.10
CA GLU A 121 13.12 10.14 -2.10
C GLU A 121 11.60 10.01 -2.19
N TRP A 122 11.12 8.93 -2.82
CA TRP A 122 9.71 8.53 -2.86
C TRP A 122 9.06 8.35 -1.48
N LEU A 123 9.88 8.12 -0.45
CA LEU A 123 9.44 7.94 0.93
C LEU A 123 9.48 9.23 1.75
N THR A 124 9.94 10.35 1.18
CA THR A 124 9.96 11.66 1.85
C THR A 124 8.61 12.03 2.49
N PRO A 125 7.44 11.85 1.83
CA PRO A 125 6.14 12.17 2.43
C PRO A 125 5.79 11.34 3.67
N MET A 126 6.47 10.21 3.87
CA MET A 126 6.24 9.31 5.00
C MET A 126 7.21 9.48 6.16
N GLU A 127 8.29 10.24 6.00
CA GLU A 127 9.37 10.27 6.99
C GLU A 127 8.88 10.57 8.41
N THR A 128 7.94 11.50 8.56
CA THR A 128 7.35 11.83 9.86
C THR A 128 6.67 10.62 10.51
N SER A 129 5.87 9.87 9.73
CA SER A 129 5.20 8.67 10.19
C SER A 129 6.20 7.54 10.50
N VAL A 130 7.24 7.38 9.67
CA VAL A 130 8.29 6.37 9.88
C VAL A 130 9.13 6.68 11.10
N LYS A 131 9.57 7.94 11.28
CA LYS A 131 10.31 8.38 12.46
C LYS A 131 9.51 8.15 13.74
N ARG A 132 8.23 8.55 13.74
CA ARG A 132 7.33 8.31 14.87
C ARG A 132 7.18 6.81 15.19
N PHE A 133 6.98 5.98 14.16
CA PHE A 133 6.89 4.53 14.33
C PHE A 133 8.18 3.93 14.91
N ALA A 134 9.32 4.25 14.31
CA ALA A 134 10.62 3.71 14.71
C ALA A 134 10.98 4.13 16.14
N SER A 135 10.76 5.39 16.51
CA SER A 135 10.94 5.86 17.90
C SER A 135 10.03 5.10 18.87
N ALA A 136 8.74 4.98 18.59
CA ALA A 136 7.79 4.29 19.47
C ALA A 136 8.17 2.81 19.71
N VAL A 137 8.72 2.15 18.69
CA VAL A 137 9.23 0.77 18.79
C VAL A 137 10.52 0.71 19.59
N LEU A 138 11.51 1.57 19.30
CA LEU A 138 12.83 1.54 19.96
C LEU A 138 12.76 1.96 21.43
N ASP A 139 11.74 2.72 21.85
CA ASP A 139 11.45 2.95 23.26
C ASP A 139 11.09 1.65 24.02
N ARG A 140 10.80 0.56 23.30
CA ARG A 140 10.28 -0.72 23.82
C ARG A 140 11.00 -1.95 23.27
N SER A 141 12.06 -1.77 22.50
CA SER A 141 12.78 -2.82 21.77
C SER A 141 14.27 -2.52 21.77
N ALA A 142 15.11 -3.55 21.84
CA ALA A 142 16.56 -3.37 21.75
C ALA A 142 17.03 -3.02 20.33
N SER A 143 16.23 -3.36 19.31
CA SER A 143 16.45 -3.03 17.91
C SER A 143 15.17 -3.21 17.07
N ILE A 144 15.17 -2.70 15.84
CA ILE A 144 14.16 -2.98 14.81
C ILE A 144 14.70 -4.01 13.82
N GLY A 145 13.99 -5.12 13.63
CA GLY A 145 14.30 -6.09 12.60
C GLY A 145 13.83 -5.60 11.22
N VAL A 146 14.73 -5.54 10.25
CA VAL A 146 14.42 -5.13 8.85
C VAL A 146 14.68 -6.23 7.83
N ARG A 147 14.05 -6.09 6.67
CA ARG A 147 14.02 -7.09 5.59
C ARG A 147 15.30 -7.13 4.74
N GLY A 148 16.12 -6.08 4.76
CA GLY A 148 17.38 -6.01 4.00
C GLY A 148 18.11 -4.68 4.18
N GLU A 149 19.17 -4.52 3.40
CA GLU A 149 20.11 -3.40 3.45
C GLU A 149 19.47 -2.07 3.02
N LEU A 150 18.53 -2.08 2.07
CA LEU A 150 17.84 -0.87 1.62
C LEU A 150 17.05 -0.25 2.78
N THR A 151 16.26 -1.07 3.46
CA THR A 151 15.43 -0.62 4.58
C THR A 151 16.29 -0.20 5.77
N ALA A 152 17.40 -0.91 6.03
CA ALA A 152 18.38 -0.49 7.02
C ALA A 152 19.00 0.87 6.67
N GLY A 153 19.39 1.07 5.41
CA GLY A 153 19.95 2.32 4.90
C GLY A 153 18.97 3.48 5.05
N TYR A 154 17.69 3.26 4.72
CA TYR A 154 16.63 4.24 4.90
C TYR A 154 16.47 4.66 6.37
N LEU A 155 16.33 3.72 7.31
CA LEU A 155 16.22 4.05 8.74
C LEU A 155 17.49 4.73 9.29
N ASN A 156 18.68 4.31 8.84
CA ASN A 156 19.94 4.98 9.17
C ASN A 156 19.97 6.43 8.70
N GLY A 157 19.47 6.71 7.48
CA GLY A 157 19.34 8.06 6.93
C GLY A 157 18.39 8.95 7.75
N LEU A 158 17.38 8.35 8.39
CA LEU A 158 16.47 9.04 9.31
C LEU A 158 17.03 9.21 10.73
N GLY A 159 18.22 8.66 11.03
CA GLY A 159 18.92 8.82 12.30
C GLY A 159 18.84 7.62 13.25
N PHE A 160 18.22 6.50 12.86
CA PHE A 160 18.11 5.31 13.71
C PHE A 160 19.26 4.34 13.47
N ARG A 161 19.92 3.89 14.55
CA ARG A 161 21.09 2.99 14.49
C ARG A 161 20.83 1.59 15.04
N ASP A 162 19.85 1.44 15.92
CA ASP A 162 19.45 0.16 16.49
C ASP A 162 18.58 -0.64 15.50
N VAL A 163 19.19 -1.03 14.39
CA VAL A 163 18.54 -1.71 13.27
C VAL A 163 19.30 -2.98 12.93
N ASP A 164 18.61 -4.12 12.94
CA ASP A 164 19.17 -5.43 12.63
C ASP A 164 18.59 -5.98 11.31
N ILE A 165 19.45 -6.35 10.36
CA ILE A 165 19.02 -6.95 9.10
C ILE A 165 18.79 -8.46 9.31
N ILE A 166 17.52 -8.86 9.31
CA ILE A 166 17.09 -10.24 9.61
C ILE A 166 16.35 -10.92 8.45
N GLY A 167 15.98 -10.18 7.42
CA GLY A 167 15.22 -10.72 6.30
C GLY A 167 13.76 -11.03 6.63
N CYS A 168 13.16 -11.90 5.83
CA CYS A 168 11.82 -12.43 6.03
C CYS A 168 11.84 -13.65 6.97
N PRO A 169 11.05 -13.67 8.06
CA PRO A 169 10.94 -14.86 8.91
C PRO A 169 10.51 -16.12 8.15
N SER A 170 9.76 -16.02 7.04
CA SER A 170 9.27 -17.20 6.31
C SER A 170 10.39 -18.09 5.76
N MET A 171 11.58 -17.55 5.48
CA MET A 171 12.73 -18.35 5.03
C MET A 171 13.22 -19.32 6.09
N PHE A 172 12.86 -19.12 7.36
CA PHE A 172 13.32 -19.91 8.51
C PHE A 172 12.24 -20.81 9.10
N LEU A 173 11.21 -21.15 8.32
CA LEU A 173 10.14 -22.06 8.75
C LEU A 173 10.67 -23.43 9.23
N TYR A 174 11.80 -23.89 8.65
CA TYR A 174 12.47 -25.15 9.00
C TYR A 174 13.77 -24.95 9.80
N GLY A 175 13.94 -23.77 10.42
CA GLY A 175 15.08 -23.46 11.27
C GLY A 175 16.40 -23.33 10.50
N ALA A 176 17.47 -23.88 11.08
CA ALA A 176 18.84 -23.82 10.54
C ALA A 176 19.03 -24.60 9.24
N THR A 177 18.10 -25.49 8.91
CA THR A 177 18.13 -26.28 7.69
C THR A 177 17.12 -25.73 6.69
N PHE A 178 17.55 -25.59 5.43
CA PHE A 178 16.64 -25.29 4.33
C PHE A 178 16.36 -26.59 3.55
N PRO A 179 15.13 -26.81 3.04
CA PRO A 179 14.83 -27.95 2.18
C PRO A 179 15.79 -28.06 1.00
N ALA A 180 16.18 -29.28 0.66
CA ALA A 180 16.96 -29.51 -0.55
C ALA A 180 16.12 -29.12 -1.77
N ILE A 181 16.69 -28.31 -2.66
CA ILE A 181 16.04 -27.96 -3.92
C ILE A 181 16.13 -29.15 -4.87
N ARG A 182 14.97 -29.66 -5.30
CA ARG A 182 14.88 -30.80 -6.21
C ARG A 182 15.38 -30.37 -7.59
N ALA A 183 16.40 -31.07 -8.09
CA ALA A 183 16.78 -30.97 -9.48
C ALA A 183 15.61 -31.49 -10.35
N ALA A 184 15.22 -30.69 -11.33
CA ALA A 184 14.25 -31.04 -12.36
C ALA A 184 14.90 -30.91 -13.74
N GLU A 185 14.37 -31.64 -14.72
CA GLU A 185 14.52 -31.32 -16.13
C GLU A 185 13.15 -30.87 -16.61
N LEU A 186 13.04 -29.61 -17.02
CA LEU A 186 11.74 -29.11 -17.47
C LEU A 186 11.43 -29.67 -18.86
N THR A 187 10.21 -30.15 -19.04
CA THR A 187 9.66 -30.67 -20.30
C THR A 187 8.25 -30.12 -20.48
N ALA A 188 7.61 -30.35 -21.63
CA ALA A 188 6.23 -29.89 -21.83
C ALA A 188 5.26 -30.46 -20.78
N ASP A 189 5.53 -31.67 -20.25
CA ASP A 189 4.69 -32.32 -19.22
C ASP A 189 5.03 -31.85 -17.79
N SER A 190 5.99 -30.93 -17.61
CA SER A 190 6.35 -30.42 -16.29
C SER A 190 5.21 -29.62 -15.65
N ARG A 191 5.08 -29.76 -14.34
CA ARG A 191 4.09 -29.02 -13.53
C ARG A 191 4.70 -27.68 -13.12
N ILE A 192 4.20 -26.60 -13.71
CA ILE A 192 4.72 -25.24 -13.49
C ILE A 192 3.78 -24.45 -12.58
N ALA A 193 4.33 -23.89 -11.50
CA ALA A 193 3.61 -22.97 -10.62
C ALA A 193 3.94 -21.52 -10.99
N LEU A 194 2.91 -20.73 -11.24
CA LEU A 194 3.01 -19.32 -11.58
C LEU A 194 2.50 -18.48 -10.41
N SER A 195 3.12 -17.33 -10.12
CA SER A 195 2.58 -16.37 -9.15
C SER A 195 2.83 -14.92 -9.58
N LEU A 196 1.75 -14.16 -9.83
CA LEU A 196 1.82 -12.84 -10.43
C LEU A 196 1.21 -11.75 -9.55
N SER A 197 1.74 -10.55 -9.71
CA SER A 197 1.28 -9.31 -9.09
C SER A 197 0.70 -8.39 -10.15
N PRO A 198 -0.56 -7.95 -10.04
CA PRO A 198 -1.11 -6.92 -10.93
C PRO A 198 -0.29 -5.62 -10.91
N ASP A 199 0.37 -5.32 -9.79
CA ASP A 199 1.27 -4.15 -9.66
C ASP A 199 2.49 -4.22 -10.59
N ALA A 200 2.80 -5.39 -11.15
CA ALA A 200 3.91 -5.58 -12.08
C ALA A 200 3.53 -5.37 -13.55
N ILE A 201 2.23 -5.23 -13.87
CA ILE A 201 1.73 -5.00 -15.25
C ILE A 201 2.40 -3.77 -15.90
N PRO A 202 2.60 -2.63 -15.20
CA PRO A 202 3.25 -1.47 -15.80
C PRO A 202 4.77 -1.62 -16.01
N VAL A 203 5.40 -2.67 -15.46
CA VAL A 203 6.87 -2.84 -15.44
C VAL A 203 7.35 -3.75 -16.57
N GLY A 204 6.57 -4.77 -16.92
CA GLY A 204 6.89 -5.68 -18.04
C GLY A 204 5.70 -6.57 -18.41
N ASP A 205 5.83 -7.30 -19.52
CA ASP A 205 4.72 -8.07 -20.09
C ASP A 205 4.49 -9.41 -19.37
N ILE A 206 4.02 -9.33 -18.12
CA ILE A 206 3.71 -10.51 -17.30
C ILE A 206 2.54 -11.32 -17.87
N SER A 207 1.64 -10.68 -18.64
CA SER A 207 0.56 -11.35 -19.35
C SER A 207 1.08 -12.19 -20.51
N GLY A 208 2.00 -11.65 -21.31
CA GLY A 208 2.71 -12.37 -22.35
C GLY A 208 3.47 -13.57 -21.79
N ILE A 209 4.25 -13.36 -20.72
CA ILE A 209 5.02 -14.42 -20.06
C ILE A 209 4.10 -15.54 -19.53
N ALA A 210 2.97 -15.16 -18.93
CA ALA A 210 1.97 -16.13 -18.44
C ALA A 210 1.34 -16.93 -19.59
N ARG A 211 0.97 -16.24 -20.68
CA ARG A 211 0.39 -16.85 -21.88
C ARG A 211 1.36 -17.81 -22.55
N HIS A 212 2.62 -17.40 -22.72
CA HIS A 212 3.66 -18.24 -23.32
C HIS A 212 3.85 -19.54 -22.52
N ALA A 213 3.92 -19.45 -21.20
CA ALA A 213 4.03 -20.63 -20.35
C ALA A 213 2.75 -21.49 -20.37
N TRP A 214 1.57 -20.87 -20.36
CA TRP A 214 0.29 -21.60 -20.44
C TRP A 214 0.16 -22.39 -21.75
N GLU A 215 0.57 -21.82 -22.90
CA GLU A 215 0.54 -22.48 -24.20
C GLU A 215 1.48 -23.70 -24.28
N ARG A 216 2.56 -23.71 -23.48
CA ARG A 216 3.65 -24.69 -23.56
C ARG A 216 3.61 -25.77 -22.48
N TYR A 217 3.03 -25.47 -21.32
CA TYR A 217 2.98 -26.36 -20.16
C TYR A 217 1.52 -26.65 -19.76
N PRO A 218 0.92 -27.76 -20.22
CA PRO A 218 -0.50 -28.08 -19.97
C PRO A 218 -0.85 -28.20 -18.49
N HIS A 219 0.12 -28.46 -17.62
CA HIS A 219 -0.07 -28.58 -16.17
C HIS A 219 0.24 -27.28 -15.40
N LEU A 220 0.39 -26.14 -16.08
CA LEU A 220 0.57 -24.85 -15.44
C LEU A 220 -0.59 -24.52 -14.50
N THR A 221 -0.26 -24.05 -13.30
CA THR A 221 -1.22 -23.55 -12.29
C THR A 221 -0.79 -22.18 -11.80
N TYR A 222 -1.71 -21.22 -11.80
CA TYR A 222 -1.51 -19.90 -11.24
C TYR A 222 -1.98 -19.86 -9.78
N TYR A 223 -1.04 -19.64 -8.86
CA TYR A 223 -1.31 -19.37 -7.45
C TYR A 223 -1.55 -17.88 -7.24
N ALA A 224 -2.83 -17.51 -7.22
CA ALA A 224 -3.29 -16.18 -6.89
C ALA A 224 -3.09 -15.89 -5.40
N GLN A 225 -2.99 -14.60 -5.02
CA GLN A 225 -2.56 -14.25 -3.66
C GLN A 225 -3.33 -13.08 -3.05
N ASN A 226 -4.09 -12.30 -3.83
CA ASN A 226 -4.83 -11.17 -3.31
C ASN A 226 -6.21 -11.59 -2.79
N LEU A 227 -6.75 -10.80 -1.86
CA LEU A 227 -8.12 -10.98 -1.38
C LEU A 227 -9.15 -10.87 -2.51
N THR A 228 -8.91 -9.99 -3.49
CA THR A 228 -9.77 -9.84 -4.69
C THR A 228 -9.77 -11.10 -5.56
N ASP A 229 -8.66 -11.84 -5.60
CA ASP A 229 -8.60 -13.11 -6.33
C ASP A 229 -9.42 -14.18 -5.59
N ALA A 230 -9.32 -14.23 -4.26
CA ALA A 230 -10.15 -15.10 -3.43
C ALA A 230 -11.64 -14.80 -3.62
N GLU A 231 -12.00 -13.51 -3.67
CA GLU A 231 -13.35 -13.08 -3.99
C GLU A 231 -13.77 -13.60 -5.37
N LEU A 232 -12.99 -13.35 -6.44
CA LEU A 232 -13.32 -13.85 -7.77
C LEU A 232 -13.53 -15.36 -7.80
N LEU A 233 -12.64 -16.13 -7.16
CA LEU A 233 -12.72 -17.60 -7.12
C LEU A 233 -13.93 -18.10 -6.33
N LEU A 234 -14.33 -17.39 -5.26
CA LEU A 234 -15.52 -17.76 -4.48
C LEU A 234 -16.82 -17.32 -5.15
N TRP A 235 -16.88 -16.11 -5.69
CA TRP A 235 -18.12 -15.46 -6.14
C TRP A 235 -18.40 -15.61 -7.63
N GLY A 236 -17.34 -15.67 -8.43
CA GLY A 236 -17.38 -15.46 -9.86
C GLY A 236 -17.68 -14.01 -10.24
N ASP A 237 -17.78 -13.79 -11.55
CA ASP A 237 -18.26 -12.55 -12.17
C ASP A 237 -19.13 -12.89 -13.40
N THR A 238 -19.63 -11.87 -14.11
CA THR A 238 -20.46 -12.02 -15.30
C THR A 238 -19.72 -11.71 -16.60
N THR A 239 -18.39 -11.80 -16.59
CA THR A 239 -17.55 -11.52 -17.76
C THR A 239 -17.64 -12.59 -18.85
N PRO A 240 -17.91 -13.89 -18.55
CA PRO A 240 -18.16 -14.88 -19.60
C PRO A 240 -19.36 -14.53 -20.49
N GLU A 241 -20.39 -13.89 -19.94
CA GLU A 241 -21.60 -13.52 -20.68
C GLU A 241 -21.42 -12.24 -21.52
N SER A 242 -20.54 -11.34 -21.10
CA SER A 242 -20.29 -10.08 -21.81
C SER A 242 -19.35 -10.25 -23.01
N GLY A 243 -18.56 -11.34 -23.03
CA GLY A 243 -17.52 -11.59 -24.03
C GLY A 243 -16.30 -10.68 -23.88
N PHE A 244 -16.20 -9.90 -22.80
CA PHE A 244 -15.01 -9.11 -22.48
C PHE A 244 -13.89 -10.04 -22.02
N GLU A 245 -12.71 -9.94 -22.63
CA GLU A 245 -11.51 -10.67 -22.23
C GLU A 245 -10.45 -9.70 -21.68
N ASP A 246 -9.87 -10.06 -20.54
CA ASP A 246 -8.70 -9.38 -19.96
C ASP A 246 -7.44 -10.21 -20.27
N PRO A 247 -6.30 -9.58 -20.63
CA PRO A 247 -5.04 -10.30 -20.83
C PRO A 247 -4.40 -10.81 -19.53
N PHE A 248 -4.91 -10.41 -18.36
CA PHE A 248 -4.46 -10.88 -17.05
C PHE A 248 -5.62 -11.62 -16.34
N PRO A 249 -5.36 -12.66 -15.53
CA PRO A 249 -6.41 -13.46 -14.86
C PRO A 249 -7.10 -12.71 -13.70
N LEU A 250 -7.78 -11.60 -14.00
CA LEU A 250 -8.60 -10.82 -13.06
C LEU A 250 -10.10 -11.07 -13.21
N GLN A 251 -10.51 -11.85 -14.21
CA GLN A 251 -11.91 -12.02 -14.61
C GLN A 251 -12.16 -13.42 -15.15
N LEU A 252 -13.35 -13.99 -14.90
CA LEU A 252 -13.65 -15.39 -15.24
C LEU A 252 -13.54 -15.71 -16.74
N SER A 253 -13.65 -14.73 -17.63
CA SER A 253 -13.43 -14.91 -19.07
C SER A 253 -11.99 -15.26 -19.45
N HIS A 254 -11.00 -15.01 -18.59
CA HIS A 254 -9.61 -15.34 -18.85
C HIS A 254 -9.40 -16.86 -18.94
N ALA A 255 -8.55 -17.32 -19.88
CA ALA A 255 -8.33 -18.75 -20.15
C ALA A 255 -7.92 -19.57 -18.90
N LEU A 256 -6.95 -19.10 -18.12
CA LEU A 256 -6.54 -19.75 -16.86
C LEU A 256 -7.69 -19.95 -15.85
N LEU A 257 -8.67 -19.03 -15.80
CA LEU A 257 -9.81 -19.13 -14.91
C LEU A 257 -10.86 -20.10 -15.49
N ARG A 258 -11.18 -20.00 -16.79
CA ARG A 258 -12.06 -20.94 -17.50
C ARG A 258 -11.60 -22.39 -17.40
N GLU A 259 -10.30 -22.62 -17.50
CA GLU A 259 -9.68 -23.95 -17.41
C GLU A 259 -9.47 -24.42 -15.96
N ASN A 260 -9.94 -23.66 -14.97
CA ASN A 260 -9.75 -23.92 -13.55
C ASN A 260 -8.28 -24.19 -13.18
N LYS A 261 -7.37 -23.38 -13.73
CA LYS A 261 -5.92 -23.39 -13.46
C LYS A 261 -5.49 -22.37 -12.40
N VAL A 262 -6.43 -21.68 -11.76
CA VAL A 262 -6.13 -20.72 -10.69
C VAL A 262 -6.44 -21.31 -9.31
N ARG A 263 -5.55 -21.10 -8.35
CA ARG A 263 -5.69 -21.54 -6.96
C ARG A 263 -5.44 -20.36 -6.01
N MET A 264 -6.27 -20.24 -4.97
CA MET A 264 -6.05 -19.30 -3.87
C MET A 264 -5.62 -20.06 -2.60
N PRO A 265 -4.36 -19.94 -2.17
CA PRO A 265 -3.89 -20.50 -0.90
C PRO A 265 -4.64 -19.93 0.30
N LEU A 266 -5.26 -20.81 1.08
CA LEU A 266 -5.96 -20.46 2.32
C LEU A 266 -5.10 -20.70 3.57
N ASP A 267 -4.10 -21.58 3.46
CA ASP A 267 -3.20 -21.94 4.55
C ASP A 267 -1.76 -22.18 4.03
N PRO A 268 -0.72 -21.67 4.72
CA PRO A 268 0.67 -21.90 4.33
C PRO A 268 1.08 -23.38 4.28
N ALA A 269 0.61 -24.22 5.21
CA ALA A 269 1.03 -25.62 5.28
C ALA A 269 0.52 -26.40 4.06
N THR A 270 -0.77 -26.26 3.74
CA THR A 270 -1.35 -26.88 2.54
C THR A 270 -0.73 -26.31 1.26
N TRP A 271 -0.48 -25.00 1.21
CA TRP A 271 0.14 -24.37 0.04
C TRP A 271 1.55 -24.91 -0.24
N ILE A 272 2.38 -25.01 0.79
CA ILE A 272 3.73 -25.58 0.68
C ILE A 272 3.64 -27.05 0.26
N ASP A 273 2.72 -27.83 0.83
CA ASP A 273 2.54 -29.24 0.49
C ASP A 273 2.14 -29.45 -0.98
N GLU A 274 1.15 -28.69 -1.47
CA GLU A 274 0.74 -28.72 -2.88
C GLU A 274 1.92 -28.41 -3.81
N LEU A 275 2.72 -27.40 -3.47
CA LEU A 275 3.88 -26.98 -4.27
C LEU A 275 5.00 -28.04 -4.33
N ARG A 276 5.04 -29.02 -3.42
CA ARG A 276 6.00 -30.15 -3.51
C ARG A 276 5.80 -30.98 -4.77
N GLY A 277 4.57 -30.99 -5.29
CA GLY A 277 4.19 -31.71 -6.50
C GLY A 277 4.54 -30.99 -7.81
N TYR A 278 5.20 -29.83 -7.76
CA TYR A 278 5.57 -29.03 -8.93
C TYR A 278 7.06 -29.15 -9.25
N ASP A 279 7.42 -29.01 -10.53
CA ASP A 279 8.79 -29.12 -11.02
C ASP A 279 9.53 -27.80 -11.01
N PHE A 280 8.80 -26.69 -11.15
CA PHE A 280 9.36 -25.35 -11.10
C PHE A 280 8.29 -24.32 -10.74
N ALA A 281 8.69 -23.27 -10.04
CA ALA A 281 7.86 -22.12 -9.75
C ALA A 281 8.52 -20.82 -10.22
N TYR A 282 7.73 -19.85 -10.68
CA TYR A 282 8.27 -18.54 -10.96
C TYR A 282 7.20 -17.45 -10.86
N GLY A 283 7.65 -16.20 -10.82
CA GLY A 283 6.79 -15.04 -11.02
C GLY A 283 7.11 -13.87 -10.10
N THR A 284 6.27 -12.84 -10.13
CA THR A 284 6.52 -11.55 -9.50
C THR A 284 6.13 -11.48 -8.02
N ARG A 285 5.48 -12.51 -7.48
CA ARG A 285 5.16 -12.62 -6.04
C ARG A 285 6.27 -13.34 -5.30
N ILE A 286 7.06 -12.61 -4.52
CA ILE A 286 8.16 -13.24 -3.77
C ILE A 286 7.70 -14.36 -2.83
N HIS A 287 6.59 -14.18 -2.11
CA HIS A 287 6.10 -15.20 -1.19
C HIS A 287 5.56 -16.45 -1.88
N GLY A 288 5.10 -16.34 -3.14
CA GLY A 288 4.76 -17.52 -3.94
C GLY A 288 5.97 -18.37 -4.29
N ASN A 289 7.07 -17.70 -4.62
CA ASN A 289 8.34 -18.36 -4.86
C ASN A 289 8.95 -18.90 -3.55
N ILE A 290 8.86 -18.17 -2.44
CA ILE A 290 9.33 -18.67 -1.13
C ILE A 290 8.54 -19.92 -0.71
N ALA A 291 7.22 -19.96 -0.90
CA ALA A 291 6.44 -21.17 -0.63
C ALA A 291 6.96 -22.38 -1.43
N ALA A 292 7.31 -22.18 -2.71
CA ALA A 292 7.88 -23.22 -3.55
C ALA A 292 9.27 -23.66 -3.07
N LEU A 293 10.14 -22.72 -2.71
CA LEU A 293 11.48 -23.04 -2.16
C LEU A 293 11.36 -23.82 -0.84
N LEU A 294 10.42 -23.44 0.03
CA LEU A 294 10.10 -24.19 1.25
C LEU A 294 9.52 -25.58 0.96
N ALA A 295 8.87 -25.76 -0.19
CA ALA A 295 8.43 -27.07 -0.66
C ALA A 295 9.59 -27.95 -1.18
N GLY A 296 10.78 -27.36 -1.40
CA GLY A 296 11.89 -28.00 -2.11
C GLY A 296 11.77 -27.89 -3.64
N THR A 297 10.82 -27.11 -4.14
CA THR A 297 10.60 -26.87 -5.57
C THR A 297 11.47 -25.68 -6.01
N PRO A 298 12.28 -25.83 -7.07
CA PRO A 298 13.12 -24.73 -7.56
C PRO A 298 12.23 -23.55 -7.99
N ALA A 299 12.65 -22.33 -7.64
CA ALA A 299 11.88 -21.14 -7.96
C ALA A 299 12.72 -19.92 -8.34
N VAL A 300 12.20 -19.10 -9.27
CA VAL A 300 12.84 -17.84 -9.69
C VAL A 300 11.89 -16.67 -9.53
N VAL A 301 12.35 -15.63 -8.84
CA VAL A 301 11.58 -14.40 -8.63
C VAL A 301 11.78 -13.44 -9.80
N LEU A 302 10.67 -12.94 -10.34
CA LEU A 302 10.67 -11.86 -11.33
C LEU A 302 10.56 -10.51 -10.59
N THR A 303 11.69 -9.84 -10.37
CA THR A 303 11.72 -8.61 -9.57
C THR A 303 11.19 -7.43 -10.37
N HIS A 304 10.22 -6.70 -9.80
CA HIS A 304 9.57 -5.55 -10.43
C HIS A 304 9.61 -4.28 -9.56
N ASP A 305 10.13 -4.39 -8.34
CA ASP A 305 10.27 -3.30 -7.39
C ASP A 305 11.42 -3.57 -6.40
N SER A 306 11.74 -2.57 -5.57
CA SER A 306 12.79 -2.71 -4.57
C SER A 306 12.51 -3.76 -3.50
N ARG A 307 11.24 -4.00 -3.14
CA ARG A 307 10.86 -4.91 -2.07
C ARG A 307 11.25 -6.35 -2.39
N THR A 308 10.90 -6.76 -3.60
CA THR A 308 11.20 -8.10 -4.11
C THR A 308 12.70 -8.24 -4.31
N LEU A 309 13.35 -7.23 -4.89
CA LEU A 309 14.79 -7.23 -5.15
C LEU A 309 15.63 -7.26 -3.86
N GLU A 310 15.27 -6.47 -2.84
CA GLU A 310 15.98 -6.42 -1.54
C GLU A 310 16.02 -7.81 -0.90
N LEU A 311 14.86 -8.47 -0.80
CA LEU A 311 14.79 -9.81 -0.23
C LEU A 311 15.53 -10.85 -1.09
N CYS A 312 15.44 -10.76 -2.42
CA CYS A 312 16.19 -11.67 -3.28
C CYS A 312 17.70 -11.51 -3.09
N ARG A 313 18.21 -10.28 -2.96
CA ARG A 313 19.63 -10.02 -2.70
C ARG A 313 20.06 -10.48 -1.31
N TYR A 314 19.29 -10.18 -0.27
CA TYR A 314 19.64 -10.57 1.09
C TYR A 314 19.72 -12.11 1.26
N PHE A 315 18.77 -12.84 0.67
CA PHE A 315 18.72 -14.30 0.75
C PHE A 315 19.47 -15.02 -0.37
N ASP A 316 20.02 -14.30 -1.34
CA ASP A 316 20.55 -14.84 -2.59
C ASP A 316 19.55 -15.72 -3.36
N ILE A 317 18.25 -15.40 -3.29
CA ILE A 317 17.21 -16.10 -4.05
C ILE A 317 17.43 -15.83 -5.54
N PRO A 318 17.42 -16.86 -6.42
CA PRO A 318 17.50 -16.66 -7.87
C PRO A 318 16.41 -15.71 -8.38
N HIS A 319 16.83 -14.69 -9.12
CA HIS A 319 15.92 -13.66 -9.59
C HIS A 319 16.36 -13.06 -10.92
N ARG A 320 15.39 -12.49 -11.65
CA ARG A 320 15.60 -11.74 -12.89
C ARG A 320 14.79 -10.44 -12.86
N PRO A 321 15.36 -9.29 -13.27
CA PRO A 321 14.58 -8.06 -13.46
C PRO A 321 13.51 -8.28 -14.52
N LEU A 322 12.26 -7.95 -14.20
CA LEU A 322 11.15 -8.11 -15.13
C LEU A 322 11.32 -7.26 -16.39
N THR A 323 12.00 -6.12 -16.29
CA THR A 323 12.32 -5.22 -17.41
C THR A 323 13.21 -5.86 -18.48
N ASP A 324 13.94 -6.93 -18.11
CA ASP A 324 14.91 -7.58 -18.99
C ASP A 324 14.33 -8.84 -19.65
N LEU A 325 13.05 -9.13 -19.42
CA LEU A 325 12.39 -10.35 -19.85
C LEU A 325 11.40 -10.05 -20.99
N PRO A 326 11.53 -10.71 -22.15
CA PRO A 326 10.55 -10.59 -23.22
C PRO A 326 9.26 -11.36 -22.89
N ALA A 327 8.20 -11.03 -23.61
CA ALA A 327 6.88 -11.65 -23.45
C ALA A 327 6.87 -13.17 -23.68
N ASP A 328 7.80 -13.70 -24.46
CA ASP A 328 7.94 -15.11 -24.81
C ASP A 328 9.01 -15.84 -23.96
N THR A 329 9.34 -15.30 -22.78
CA THR A 329 10.27 -15.96 -21.85
C THR A 329 9.77 -17.36 -21.46
N ASP A 330 10.54 -18.40 -21.76
CA ASP A 330 10.23 -19.79 -21.36
C ASP A 330 10.66 -20.03 -19.90
N PRO A 331 9.78 -20.59 -19.03
CA PRO A 331 10.13 -21.05 -17.69
C PRO A 331 11.41 -21.91 -17.62
N ARG A 332 11.71 -22.70 -18.66
CA ARG A 332 12.95 -23.47 -18.78
C ARG A 332 14.20 -22.59 -18.71
N GLU A 333 14.22 -21.47 -19.43
CA GLU A 333 15.37 -20.57 -19.47
C GLU A 333 15.65 -19.95 -18.10
N LEU A 334 14.58 -19.62 -17.36
CA LEU A 334 14.69 -19.13 -15.99
C LEU A 334 15.30 -20.18 -15.06
N TYR A 335 14.83 -21.42 -15.16
CA TYR A 335 15.33 -22.54 -14.36
C TYR A 335 16.79 -22.87 -14.67
N GLU A 336 17.15 -22.99 -15.95
CA GLU A 336 18.51 -23.34 -16.39
C GLU A 336 19.53 -22.25 -16.02
N ALA A 337 19.12 -20.99 -15.92
CA ALA A 337 19.96 -19.89 -15.48
C ALA A 337 20.04 -19.72 -13.95
N ALA A 338 19.25 -20.45 -13.16
CA ALA A 338 19.17 -20.28 -11.72
C ALA A 338 20.30 -21.00 -10.97
N ASP A 339 20.94 -20.31 -10.03
CA ASP A 339 21.88 -20.92 -9.08
C ASP A 339 21.37 -20.77 -7.65
N PHE A 340 20.97 -21.89 -7.04
CA PHE A 340 20.47 -21.94 -5.67
C PHE A 340 21.59 -22.08 -4.63
N SER A 341 22.84 -22.31 -5.06
CA SER A 341 23.96 -22.61 -4.17
C SER A 341 24.25 -21.49 -3.17
N PRO A 342 24.29 -20.20 -3.56
CA PRO A 342 24.53 -19.10 -2.62
C PRO A 342 23.44 -19.00 -1.55
N MET A 343 22.17 -19.17 -1.94
CA MET A 343 21.02 -19.17 -1.01
C MET A 343 21.18 -20.23 0.06
N LEU A 344 21.45 -21.47 -0.36
CA LEU A 344 21.59 -22.62 0.54
C LEU A 344 22.83 -22.48 1.44
N LYS A 345 23.97 -22.03 0.88
CA LYS A 345 25.22 -21.87 1.63
C LYS A 345 25.12 -20.78 2.70
N GLY A 346 24.46 -19.67 2.42
CA GLY A 346 24.30 -18.56 3.36
C GLY A 346 23.16 -18.72 4.37
N HIS A 347 22.32 -19.75 4.25
CA HIS A 347 21.12 -19.93 5.08
C HIS A 347 21.44 -20.02 6.58
N GLY A 348 22.46 -20.80 6.96
CA GLY A 348 22.86 -20.98 8.36
C GLY A 348 23.26 -19.66 9.04
N GLU A 349 24.07 -18.84 8.39
CA GLU A 349 24.47 -17.53 8.91
C GLU A 349 23.25 -16.61 9.10
N ARG A 350 22.35 -16.56 8.11
CA ARG A 350 21.12 -15.76 8.19
C ARG A 350 20.19 -16.25 9.31
N PHE A 351 20.17 -17.56 9.55
CA PHE A 351 19.42 -18.16 10.65
C PHE A 351 20.00 -17.79 12.03
N GLU A 352 21.32 -17.74 12.17
CA GLU A 352 21.98 -17.26 13.39
C GLU A 352 21.66 -15.78 13.64
N ARG A 353 21.61 -14.95 12.59
CA ARG A 353 21.24 -13.52 12.71
C ARG A 353 19.82 -13.33 13.25
N ILE A 354 18.84 -14.06 12.71
CA ILE A 354 17.44 -13.91 13.15
C ILE A 354 17.24 -14.45 14.59
N THR A 355 17.91 -15.53 14.97
CA THR A 355 17.84 -16.06 16.35
C THR A 355 18.56 -15.17 17.36
N ALA A 356 19.70 -14.58 16.98
CA ALA A 356 20.37 -13.55 17.77
C ALA A 356 19.50 -12.31 17.97
N PHE A 357 18.78 -11.87 16.92
CA PHE A 357 17.80 -10.79 17.03
C PHE A 357 16.68 -11.09 18.03
N LEU A 358 16.11 -12.30 17.99
CA LEU A 358 15.09 -12.73 18.97
C LEU A 358 15.65 -12.71 20.39
N THR A 359 16.86 -13.25 20.58
CA THR A 359 17.55 -13.28 21.89
C THR A 359 17.79 -11.87 22.42
N ARG A 360 18.30 -10.97 21.57
CA ARG A 360 18.57 -9.56 21.90
C ARG A 360 17.31 -8.81 22.36
N ASN A 361 16.16 -9.19 21.80
CA ASN A 361 14.86 -8.61 22.15
C ASN A 361 14.10 -9.42 23.22
N GLY A 362 14.78 -10.33 23.93
CA GLY A 362 14.21 -11.07 25.05
C GLY A 362 13.11 -12.06 24.64
N LEU A 363 13.17 -12.60 23.43
CA LEU A 363 12.22 -13.59 22.91
C LEU A 363 12.87 -14.98 22.90
N ASP A 364 12.37 -15.85 23.76
CA ASP A 364 12.63 -17.28 23.67
C ASP A 364 12.08 -17.82 22.34
N ASN A 365 12.75 -18.82 21.78
CA ASN A 365 12.34 -19.38 20.50
C ASN A 365 12.46 -20.91 20.41
N ALA A 366 11.74 -21.45 19.44
CA ALA A 366 11.61 -22.88 19.19
C ALA A 366 12.96 -23.58 18.95
N TYR A 367 13.91 -22.86 18.37
CA TYR A 367 15.18 -23.43 17.96
C TYR A 367 16.24 -23.43 19.07
N GLN A 368 16.18 -22.48 20.00
CA GLN A 368 17.12 -22.42 21.13
C GLN A 368 16.72 -23.32 22.30
N HIS A 369 15.42 -23.55 22.55
CA HIS A 369 14.99 -24.45 23.62
C HIS A 369 15.06 -25.94 23.24
N GLY A 370 15.27 -26.24 21.95
CA GLY A 370 15.79 -27.53 21.49
C GLY A 370 14.81 -28.44 20.74
N ASP A 371 13.52 -28.08 20.61
CA ASP A 371 12.56 -28.92 19.87
C ASP A 371 12.47 -28.61 18.37
N GLY A 372 13.08 -27.51 17.92
CA GLY A 372 13.10 -27.11 16.52
C GLY A 372 11.73 -26.75 15.94
N GLY A 373 10.73 -26.51 16.79
CA GLY A 373 9.33 -26.32 16.41
C GLY A 373 8.57 -27.63 16.15
N ALA A 374 9.10 -28.79 16.55
CA ALA A 374 8.45 -30.07 16.32
C ALA A 374 7.05 -30.17 16.95
N ALA A 375 6.84 -29.60 18.14
CA ALA A 375 5.51 -29.56 18.76
C ALA A 375 4.52 -28.70 17.97
N HIS A 376 4.98 -27.60 17.39
CA HIS A 376 4.19 -26.75 16.51
C HIS A 376 3.79 -27.52 15.25
N ASP A 377 4.75 -28.14 14.58
CA ASP A 377 4.52 -28.90 13.35
C ASP A 377 3.57 -30.08 13.58
N ALA A 378 3.73 -30.82 14.68
CA ALA A 378 2.83 -31.92 15.05
C ALA A 378 1.39 -31.42 15.27
N ARG A 379 1.22 -30.25 15.89
CA ARG A 379 -0.09 -29.64 16.09
C ARG A 379 -0.70 -29.19 14.76
N VAL A 380 0.06 -28.55 13.87
CA VAL A 380 -0.42 -28.18 12.52
C VAL A 380 -0.83 -29.43 11.73
N ALA A 381 -0.01 -30.48 11.75
CA ALA A 381 -0.28 -31.74 11.05
C ALA A 381 -1.51 -32.50 11.58
N SER A 382 -1.98 -32.19 12.79
CA SER A 382 -3.20 -32.77 13.36
C SER A 382 -4.50 -32.09 12.89
N LEU A 383 -4.39 -30.97 12.16
CA LEU A 383 -5.52 -30.19 11.69
C LEU A 383 -5.97 -30.66 10.31
N ASP A 384 -7.28 -30.59 10.08
CA ASP A 384 -7.87 -30.75 8.75
C ASP A 384 -7.87 -29.40 8.03
N LEU A 385 -6.73 -29.06 7.41
CA LEU A 385 -6.52 -27.78 6.75
C LEU A 385 -7.15 -27.80 5.34
N PRO A 386 -7.79 -26.70 4.90
CA PRO A 386 -8.40 -26.64 3.59
C PRO A 386 -7.34 -26.66 2.48
N ALA A 387 -7.67 -27.31 1.36
CA ALA A 387 -6.93 -27.16 0.10
C ALA A 387 -6.98 -25.70 -0.39
N SER A 388 -6.07 -25.34 -1.30
CA SER A 388 -6.17 -24.07 -2.01
C SER A 388 -7.49 -24.01 -2.78
N MET A 389 -8.22 -22.89 -2.62
CA MET A 389 -9.54 -22.73 -3.21
C MET A 389 -9.43 -22.68 -4.75
N PRO A 390 -10.19 -23.50 -5.49
CA PRO A 390 -10.24 -23.45 -6.96
C PRO A 390 -11.22 -22.37 -7.44
N VAL A 391 -11.37 -22.26 -8.77
CA VAL A 391 -12.46 -21.49 -9.36
C VAL A 391 -13.78 -22.21 -9.07
N TRP A 392 -14.77 -21.49 -8.55
CA TRP A 392 -16.12 -22.04 -8.36
C TRP A 392 -16.72 -22.46 -9.71
N ASP A 393 -17.16 -23.71 -9.78
CA ASP A 393 -17.70 -24.34 -10.99
C ASP A 393 -19.22 -24.24 -11.13
N GLY A 394 -19.87 -23.47 -10.24
CA GLY A 394 -21.33 -23.34 -10.17
C GLY A 394 -22.03 -24.43 -9.35
N SER A 395 -21.30 -25.44 -8.85
CA SER A 395 -21.87 -26.49 -8.01
C SER A 395 -22.25 -25.99 -6.61
N ASP A 396 -23.09 -26.76 -5.92
CA ASP A 396 -23.37 -26.51 -4.50
C ASP A 396 -22.22 -27.01 -3.64
N ASP A 397 -21.33 -26.09 -3.28
CA ASP A 397 -20.19 -26.27 -2.38
C ASP A 397 -20.52 -25.93 -0.91
N GLY A 398 -21.80 -25.75 -0.58
CA GLY A 398 -22.27 -25.34 0.74
C GLY A 398 -22.08 -23.85 1.05
N GLN A 399 -21.49 -23.05 0.14
CA GLN A 399 -21.26 -21.62 0.35
C GLN A 399 -22.41 -20.75 -0.18
N MET A 400 -23.44 -21.33 -0.81
CA MET A 400 -24.53 -20.58 -1.46
C MET A 400 -25.28 -19.63 -0.51
N ARG A 401 -25.53 -20.04 0.74
CA ARG A 401 -26.14 -19.17 1.75
C ARG A 401 -25.27 -17.97 2.07
N TYR A 402 -23.97 -18.19 2.29
CA TYR A 402 -23.01 -17.10 2.49
C TYR A 402 -23.03 -16.19 1.26
N ARG A 403 -23.10 -16.78 0.06
CA ARG A 403 -23.09 -16.01 -1.16
C ARG A 403 -24.25 -15.03 -1.27
N MET A 404 -25.47 -15.55 -1.14
CA MET A 404 -26.68 -14.74 -1.24
C MET A 404 -26.78 -13.70 -0.11
N SER A 405 -26.35 -14.06 1.10
CA SER A 405 -26.39 -13.16 2.26
C SER A 405 -25.43 -11.98 2.06
N ARG A 406 -24.20 -12.26 1.63
CA ARG A 406 -23.19 -11.22 1.37
C ARG A 406 -23.59 -10.30 0.23
N LEU A 407 -24.13 -10.85 -0.87
CA LEU A 407 -24.64 -10.04 -1.98
C LEU A 407 -25.71 -9.06 -1.49
N ARG A 408 -26.65 -9.52 -0.65
CA ARG A 408 -27.67 -8.67 -0.05
C ARG A 408 -27.07 -7.56 0.83
N GLU A 409 -26.09 -7.88 1.67
CA GLU A 409 -25.37 -6.89 2.48
C GLU A 409 -24.69 -5.82 1.63
N LEU A 410 -23.99 -6.24 0.56
CA LEU A 410 -23.29 -5.33 -0.35
C LEU A 410 -24.26 -4.42 -1.09
N ILE A 411 -25.39 -4.93 -1.57
CA ILE A 411 -26.45 -4.13 -2.19
C ILE A 411 -26.99 -3.09 -1.19
N THR A 412 -27.36 -3.52 0.03
CA THR A 412 -27.88 -2.62 1.07
C THR A 412 -26.84 -1.54 1.43
N ALA A 413 -25.57 -1.90 1.53
CA ALA A 413 -24.48 -0.96 1.79
C ALA A 413 -24.28 0.04 0.64
N ALA A 414 -24.33 -0.43 -0.61
CA ALA A 414 -24.22 0.40 -1.80
C ALA A 414 -25.38 1.39 -1.91
N GLU A 415 -26.62 0.93 -1.70
CA GLU A 415 -27.82 1.78 -1.66
C GLU A 415 -27.71 2.85 -0.57
N THR A 416 -27.30 2.46 0.64
CA THR A 416 -27.10 3.39 1.76
C THR A 416 -26.04 4.44 1.43
N LYS A 417 -24.92 4.03 0.80
CA LYS A 417 -23.86 4.94 0.37
C LYS A 417 -24.36 5.91 -0.71
N ALA A 418 -25.08 5.40 -1.72
CA ALA A 418 -25.66 6.20 -2.78
C ALA A 418 -26.65 7.24 -2.23
N GLN A 419 -27.51 6.86 -1.29
CA GLN A 419 -28.44 7.79 -0.62
C GLN A 419 -27.70 8.89 0.15
N LYS A 420 -26.63 8.54 0.90
CA LYS A 420 -25.80 9.53 1.60
C LYS A 420 -25.12 10.50 0.63
N GLN A 421 -24.58 9.99 -0.48
CA GLN A 421 -23.95 10.82 -1.52
C GLN A 421 -24.96 11.73 -2.20
N ALA A 422 -26.15 11.22 -2.55
CA ALA A 422 -27.23 12.01 -3.13
C ALA A 422 -27.69 13.13 -2.18
N LYS A 423 -27.83 12.83 -0.87
CA LYS A 423 -28.15 13.85 0.15
C LYS A 423 -27.08 14.94 0.22
N LYS A 424 -25.80 14.55 0.29
CA LYS A 424 -24.68 15.49 0.33
C LYS A 424 -24.63 16.37 -0.93
N ALA A 425 -24.80 15.78 -2.11
CA ALA A 425 -24.85 16.52 -3.37
C ALA A 425 -26.05 17.49 -3.41
N GLY A 426 -27.20 17.09 -2.86
CA GLY A 426 -28.36 17.97 -2.69
C GLY A 426 -28.09 19.18 -1.79
N GLU A 427 -27.41 18.96 -0.65
CA GLU A 427 -27.01 20.03 0.27
C GLU A 427 -26.00 21.00 -0.36
N GLU A 428 -24.99 20.47 -1.08
CA GLU A 428 -24.01 21.28 -1.82
C GLU A 428 -24.67 22.10 -2.94
N THR A 429 -25.57 21.47 -3.70
CA THR A 429 -26.35 22.15 -4.75
C THR A 429 -27.22 23.27 -4.16
N GLY A 430 -27.84 23.03 -3.01
CA GLY A 430 -28.61 24.05 -2.28
C GLY A 430 -27.74 25.24 -1.85
N LYS A 431 -26.55 24.99 -1.31
CA LYS A 431 -25.59 26.04 -0.94
C LYS A 431 -25.10 26.84 -2.15
N LEU A 432 -24.82 26.17 -3.27
CA LEU A 432 -24.42 26.83 -4.52
C LEU A 432 -25.54 27.71 -5.07
N ARG A 433 -26.80 27.23 -5.07
CA ARG A 433 -27.96 28.04 -5.46
C ARG A 433 -28.11 29.28 -4.58
N ALA A 434 -27.99 29.15 -3.26
CA ALA A 434 -28.05 30.29 -2.35
C ALA A 434 -26.95 31.32 -2.61
N ARG A 435 -25.71 30.87 -2.87
CA ARG A 435 -24.59 31.75 -3.26
C ARG A 435 -24.83 32.44 -4.59
N LEU A 436 -25.35 31.73 -5.58
CA LEU A 436 -25.69 32.30 -6.89
C LEU A 436 -26.74 33.41 -6.74
N THR A 437 -27.83 33.15 -6.03
CA THR A 437 -28.87 34.15 -5.77
C THR A 437 -28.33 35.37 -5.01
N ALA A 438 -27.42 35.16 -4.04
CA ALA A 438 -26.77 36.28 -3.34
C ALA A 438 -25.87 37.10 -4.28
N ALA A 439 -25.11 36.44 -5.16
CA ALA A 439 -24.27 37.10 -6.15
C ALA A 439 -25.09 37.88 -7.18
N GLU A 440 -26.22 37.33 -7.64
CA GLU A 440 -27.16 38.01 -8.53
C GLU A 440 -27.73 39.28 -7.88
N ARG A 441 -28.14 39.21 -6.61
CA ARG A 441 -28.60 40.40 -5.87
C ARG A 441 -27.51 41.46 -5.75
N HIS A 442 -26.30 41.05 -5.36
CA HIS A 442 -25.17 41.97 -5.27
C HIS A 442 -24.83 42.61 -6.62
N ALA A 443 -24.94 41.87 -7.72
CA ALA A 443 -24.73 42.39 -9.07
C ALA A 443 -25.76 43.45 -9.45
N ILE A 444 -27.04 43.25 -9.10
CA ILE A 444 -28.11 44.25 -9.30
C ILE A 444 -27.82 45.50 -8.47
N GLU A 445 -27.54 45.37 -7.18
CA GLU A 445 -27.21 46.51 -6.30
C GLU A 445 -26.00 47.31 -6.81
N THR A 446 -24.97 46.60 -7.28
CA THR A 446 -23.77 47.23 -7.87
C THR A 446 -24.12 47.99 -9.15
N ALA A 447 -25.00 47.45 -9.99
CA ALA A 447 -25.46 48.11 -11.21
C ALA A 447 -26.24 49.39 -10.90
N GLU A 448 -27.12 49.37 -9.90
CA GLU A 448 -27.87 50.55 -9.45
C GLU A 448 -26.93 51.64 -8.90
N GLN A 449 -25.95 51.25 -8.08
CA GLN A 449 -24.93 52.18 -7.59
C GLN A 449 -24.10 52.79 -8.72
N LEU A 450 -23.71 51.98 -9.70
CA LEU A 450 -22.96 52.45 -10.86
C LEU A 450 -23.76 53.48 -11.67
N ASP A 451 -25.06 53.25 -11.86
CA ASP A 451 -25.94 54.20 -12.57
C ASP A 451 -26.15 55.48 -11.76
N ALA A 452 -26.26 55.41 -10.43
CA ALA A 452 -26.31 56.59 -9.57
C ALA A 452 -25.01 57.43 -9.69
N VAL A 453 -23.84 56.79 -9.59
CA VAL A 453 -22.54 57.47 -9.76
C VAL A 453 -22.42 58.08 -11.15
N ARG A 454 -22.89 57.41 -12.20
CA ARG A 454 -22.92 57.97 -13.57
C ARG A 454 -23.78 59.22 -13.66
N GLN A 455 -24.94 59.25 -12.99
CA GLN A 455 -25.80 60.44 -12.95
C GLN A 455 -25.15 61.59 -12.18
N GLU A 456 -24.53 61.32 -11.04
CA GLU A 456 -23.79 62.31 -10.27
C GLU A 456 -22.61 62.89 -11.05
N LEU A 457 -21.84 62.04 -11.74
CA LEU A 457 -20.73 62.47 -12.60
C LEU A 457 -21.23 63.37 -13.73
N ALA A 458 -22.35 63.02 -14.38
CA ALA A 458 -22.96 63.85 -15.42
C ALA A 458 -23.43 65.21 -14.87
N ALA A 459 -23.99 65.23 -13.65
CA ALA A 459 -24.39 66.46 -12.98
C ALA A 459 -23.19 67.34 -12.62
N ALA A 460 -22.12 66.74 -12.08
CA ALA A 460 -20.86 67.43 -11.77
C ALA A 460 -20.22 68.03 -13.02
N HIS A 461 -20.15 67.28 -14.13
CA HIS A 461 -19.69 67.80 -15.42
C HIS A 461 -20.52 69.01 -15.89
N LYS A 462 -21.85 68.97 -15.73
CA LYS A 462 -22.73 70.09 -16.08
C LYS A 462 -22.47 71.32 -15.20
N GLN A 463 -22.24 71.13 -13.90
CA GLN A 463 -21.89 72.21 -12.97
C GLN A 463 -20.52 72.81 -13.30
N LEU A 464 -19.51 71.97 -13.55
CA LEU A 464 -18.17 72.41 -13.95
C LEU A 464 -18.24 73.27 -15.22
N ALA A 465 -18.95 72.80 -16.26
CA ALA A 465 -19.14 73.56 -17.50
C ALA A 465 -19.91 74.89 -17.29
N ALA A 466 -20.73 75.01 -16.23
CA ALA A 466 -21.41 76.25 -15.86
C ALA A 466 -20.47 77.20 -15.09
N VAL A 467 -19.62 76.67 -14.21
CA VAL A 467 -18.57 77.42 -13.51
C VAL A 467 -17.53 77.95 -14.50
N GLU A 468 -17.04 77.12 -15.42
CA GLU A 468 -16.12 77.53 -16.49
C GLU A 468 -16.70 78.66 -17.34
N ARG A 469 -18.00 78.57 -17.71
CA ARG A 469 -18.70 79.66 -18.41
C ARG A 469 -18.78 80.95 -17.56
N ARG A 470 -19.00 80.83 -16.25
CA ARG A 470 -19.00 81.98 -15.32
C ARG A 470 -17.63 82.60 -15.18
N VAL A 471 -16.58 81.80 -15.00
CA VAL A 471 -15.19 82.26 -14.86
C VAL A 471 -14.72 82.91 -16.16
N GLY A 472 -14.95 82.29 -17.32
CA GLY A 472 -14.65 82.91 -18.62
C GLY A 472 -15.44 84.21 -18.86
N GLY A 473 -16.66 84.30 -18.32
CA GLY A 473 -17.44 85.55 -18.31
C GLY A 473 -16.86 86.63 -17.39
N ILE A 474 -16.32 86.25 -16.23
CA ILE A 474 -15.63 87.13 -15.28
C ILE A 474 -14.30 87.61 -15.85
N GLU A 475 -13.49 86.73 -16.44
CA GLU A 475 -12.23 87.07 -17.10
C GLU A 475 -12.45 88.04 -18.26
N ARG A 476 -13.46 87.81 -19.12
CA ARG A 476 -13.82 88.78 -20.16
C ARG A 476 -14.21 90.13 -19.59
N ARG A 477 -15.00 90.18 -18.50
CA ARG A 477 -15.37 91.46 -17.85
C ARG A 477 -14.17 92.15 -17.18
N LEU A 478 -13.25 91.39 -16.60
CA LEU A 478 -12.01 91.89 -16.00
C LEU A 478 -11.05 92.43 -17.06
N LEU A 479 -10.88 91.74 -18.19
CA LEU A 479 -10.12 92.21 -19.34
C LEU A 479 -10.72 93.49 -19.94
N VAL A 480 -12.05 93.57 -20.04
CA VAL A 480 -12.74 94.79 -20.51
C VAL A 480 -12.60 95.96 -19.52
N ARG A 481 -12.62 95.71 -18.20
CA ARG A 481 -12.50 96.77 -17.17
C ARG A 481 -11.06 97.20 -16.88
N LEU A 482 -10.09 96.29 -16.88
CA LEU A 482 -8.69 96.58 -16.54
C LEU A 482 -7.82 96.86 -17.77
N GLY A 483 -8.25 96.46 -18.98
CA GLY A 483 -7.54 96.74 -20.23
C GLY A 483 -7.17 98.22 -20.42
N PRO A 484 -8.09 99.19 -20.15
CA PRO A 484 -7.76 100.61 -20.23
C PRO A 484 -6.81 101.09 -19.11
N ALA A 485 -6.89 100.51 -17.92
CA ALA A 485 -6.09 100.91 -16.75
C ALA A 485 -4.65 100.36 -16.81
N ILE A 486 -4.47 99.14 -17.32
CA ILE A 486 -3.16 98.51 -17.53
C ILE A 486 -2.41 99.20 -18.69
N ARG A 487 -3.10 99.55 -19.80
CA ARG A 487 -2.51 100.36 -20.88
C ARG A 487 -2.09 101.76 -20.42
N ARG A 488 -2.77 102.34 -19.43
CA ARG A 488 -2.39 103.64 -18.83
C ARG A 488 -1.20 103.53 -17.87
N ARG A 489 -1.00 102.39 -17.18
CA ARG A 489 0.12 102.16 -16.25
C ARG A 489 1.42 101.77 -16.97
N THR A 490 1.37 101.01 -18.05
CA THR A 490 2.55 100.71 -18.89
C THR A 490 3.08 101.95 -19.62
N ARG A 491 2.20 102.89 -20.02
CA ARG A 491 2.62 104.19 -20.55
C ARG A 491 3.30 105.09 -19.52
N LYS A 492 2.93 105.00 -18.24
CA LYS A 492 3.52 105.80 -17.14
C LYS A 492 4.83 105.23 -16.58
N LEU A 493 5.09 103.92 -16.73
CA LEU A 493 6.33 103.27 -16.28
C LEU A 493 7.49 103.40 -17.30
N ALA A 494 7.19 103.74 -18.55
CA ALA A 494 8.21 104.10 -19.55
C ALA A 494 8.75 105.53 -19.35
N ASP A 495 7.91 106.46 -18.87
CA ASP A 495 8.26 107.89 -18.71
C ASP A 495 9.06 108.23 -17.44
N SER A 496 9.27 107.28 -16.52
CA SER A 496 9.98 107.53 -15.25
C SER A 496 11.36 106.87 -15.13
N ARG A 497 11.94 106.34 -16.22
CA ARG A 497 13.26 105.68 -16.20
C ARG A 497 14.42 106.44 -16.86
N ASP A 498 14.20 107.53 -17.59
CA ASP A 498 15.29 108.35 -18.18
C ASP A 498 15.37 109.78 -17.61
N ARG A 499 15.35 109.90 -16.28
CA ARG A 499 15.95 111.03 -15.55
C ARG A 499 16.81 110.48 -14.40
N LYS A 500 17.96 109.90 -14.74
CA LYS A 500 19.27 110.00 -14.08
C LYS A 500 20.22 108.96 -14.69
N GLY A 501 21.20 109.47 -15.44
CA GLY A 501 22.21 108.81 -16.24
C GLY A 501 22.73 109.83 -17.21
#